data_AF-A0A7K2WEC2-F1
#
_entry.id   AF-A0A7K2WEC2-F1
#
_cell.length_a   1.000
_cell.length_b   1.000
_cell.length_c   1.000
_cell.angle_alpha   90.00
_cell.angle_beta   90.00
_cell.angle_gamma   90.00
#
_symmetry.space_group_name_H-M   'P 1'
#
loop_
_entity.id
_entity.type
_entity.pdbx_description
1 polymer ?
#
loop_
_entity_poly.entity_id
_entity_poly.type
_entity_poly.pdbx_seq_one_letter_code
_entity_poly.pdbx_strand_id
1 'polypeptide(L)' 'MRNERHDERLSDAELELFLQYLHRFANHDVDQFANMQVGDPEYPVYVSFSRSPGEGVDPEVFRRP' A
#
# COMPACT_ATOMS: atom_id res chain seq x y z
N MET A 1 0.27 21.49 -5.98
CA MET A 1 0.61 20.86 -7.27
C MET A 1 -0.22 19.59 -7.39
N ARG A 2 -1.13 19.53 -8.35
CA ARG A 2 -1.86 18.28 -8.64
C ARG A 2 -0.87 17.41 -9.40
N ASN A 3 -0.53 16.24 -8.87
CA ASN A 3 0.51 15.40 -9.44
C ASN A 3 -0.06 14.73 -10.71
N GLU A 4 0.45 15.12 -11.88
CA GLU A 4 -0.18 14.85 -13.19
C GLU A 4 -0.08 13.40 -13.68
N ARG A 5 0.59 12.52 -12.92
CA ARG A 5 0.92 11.14 -13.34
C ARG A 5 0.21 10.04 -12.54
N HIS A 6 -0.84 10.36 -11.77
CA HIS A 6 -1.57 9.35 -10.98
C HIS A 6 -2.23 8.26 -11.84
N ASP A 7 -2.51 8.57 -13.11
CA ASP A 7 -3.14 7.65 -14.06
C ASP A 7 -2.12 6.77 -14.79
N GLU A 8 -0.81 7.03 -14.63
CA GLU A 8 0.26 6.23 -15.20
C GLU A 8 0.63 5.09 -14.27
N ARG A 9 0.88 3.91 -14.85
CA ARG A 9 1.45 2.79 -14.10
C ARG A 9 2.88 3.13 -13.66
N LEU A 10 3.24 2.77 -12.43
CA LEU A 10 4.62 2.83 -11.96
C LEU A 10 5.54 2.02 -12.89
N SER A 11 6.66 2.63 -13.28
CA SER A 11 7.79 1.91 -13.86
C SER A 11 8.39 0.94 -12.83
N ASP A 12 9.19 0.00 -13.29
CA ASP A 12 9.81 -1.01 -12.40
C ASP A 12 10.67 -0.37 -11.30
N ALA A 13 11.42 0.68 -11.64
CA ALA A 13 12.24 1.42 -10.67
C ALA A 13 11.38 2.19 -9.64
N GLU A 14 10.30 2.82 -10.09
CA GLU A 14 9.35 3.50 -9.19
C GLU A 14 8.67 2.49 -8.26
N LEU A 15 8.29 1.31 -8.77
CA LEU A 15 7.70 0.24 -7.99
C LEU A 15 8.67 -0.30 -6.94
N GLU A 16 9.93 -0.54 -7.31
CA GLU A 16 10.95 -1.00 -6.37
C GLU A 16 11.14 -0.01 -5.23
N LEU A 17 11.29 1.28 -5.55
CA LEU A 17 11.45 2.33 -4.55
C LEU A 17 10.23 2.45 -3.64
N PHE A 18 9.03 2.36 -4.22
CA PHE A 18 7.78 2.36 -3.46
C PHE A 18 7.75 1.19 -2.45
N LEU A 19 8.10 -0.02 -2.88
CA LEU A 19 8.16 -1.19 -1.99
C LEU A 19 9.19 -1.03 -0.87
N GLN A 20 10.35 -0.43 -1.16
CA GLN A 20 11.37 -0.14 -0.14
C GLN A 20 10.85 0.82 0.93
N TYR A 21 10.22 1.92 0.52
CA TYR A 21 9.65 2.87 1.49
C TYR A 21 8.46 2.29 2.25
N LEU A 22 7.59 1.54 1.58
CA LEU A 22 6.49 0.85 2.23
C LEU A 22 7.00 -0.13 3.29
N HIS A 23 8.08 -0.87 3.01
CA HIS A 23 8.66 -1.80 3.98
C HIS A 23 9.25 -1.07 5.19
N ARG A 24 9.89 0.10 4.98
CA ARG A 24 10.38 0.93 6.10
C ARG A 24 9.21 1.47 6.93
N PHE A 25 8.19 2.02 6.29
CA PHE A 25 6.98 2.49 6.96
C PHE A 25 6.31 1.34 7.75
N ALA A 26 6.20 0.16 7.15
CA ALA A 26 5.63 -1.03 7.78
C ALA A 26 6.33 -1.46 9.07
N ASN A 27 7.65 -1.37 9.09
CA ASN A 27 8.45 -1.79 10.24
C ASN A 27 8.50 -0.77 11.38
N HIS A 28 8.37 0.51 11.06
CA HIS A 28 8.63 1.60 12.01
C HIS A 28 7.38 2.35 12.46
N ASP A 29 6.36 2.49 11.58
CA ASP A 29 5.31 3.50 11.75
C ASP A 29 3.88 2.92 11.66
N VAL A 30 3.70 1.61 11.42
CA VAL A 30 2.37 0.97 11.23
C VAL A 30 1.50 0.86 12.47
N ASP A 31 1.98 1.27 13.65
CA ASP A 31 1.11 1.37 14.84
C ASP A 31 -0.05 2.35 14.66
N GLN A 32 0.00 3.19 13.63
CA GLN A 32 -1.11 4.02 13.18
C GLN A 32 -1.90 3.29 12.09
N PHE A 33 -3.13 2.88 12.41
CA PHE A 33 -4.09 2.38 11.43
C PHE A 33 -4.45 3.50 10.46
N ALA A 34 -3.76 3.59 9.33
CA ALA A 34 -4.05 4.55 8.28
C ALA A 34 -5.09 3.98 7.32
N ASN A 35 -6.29 4.57 7.31
CA ASN A 35 -7.28 4.36 6.26
C ASN A 35 -7.16 5.47 5.23
N MET A 36 -6.81 5.11 4.00
CA MET A 36 -6.69 6.07 2.92
C MET A 36 -7.66 5.70 1.80
N GLN A 37 -8.34 6.72 1.28
CA GLN A 37 -9.01 6.65 -0.01
C GLN A 37 -8.00 7.08 -1.09
N VAL A 38 -7.79 6.23 -2.08
CA VAL A 38 -6.83 6.41 -3.17
C VAL A 38 -7.49 6.03 -4.50
N GLY A 39 -6.84 6.40 -5.62
CA GLY A 39 -7.33 6.08 -6.96
C GLY A 39 -8.30 7.12 -7.50
N ASP A 40 -9.11 6.69 -8.48
CA ASP A 40 -10.06 7.56 -9.17
C ASP A 40 -11.22 7.98 -8.24
N PRO A 41 -11.61 9.26 -8.20
CA PRO A 41 -12.72 9.71 -7.35
C PRO A 41 -14.09 9.09 -7.67
N GLU A 42 -14.34 8.71 -8.92
CA GLU A 42 -15.56 8.02 -9.36
C GLU A 42 -15.53 6.52 -8.97
N TYR A 43 -14.33 5.95 -8.84
CA TYR A 43 -14.09 4.55 -8.44
C TYR A 43 -13.05 4.45 -7.31
N PRO A 44 -13.37 4.91 -6.09
CA PRO A 44 -12.38 5.01 -5.03
C PRO A 44 -11.93 3.63 -4.55
N VAL A 45 -10.63 3.50 -4.31
CA VAL A 45 -10.00 2.34 -3.67
C VAL A 45 -9.64 2.72 -2.23
N TYR A 46 -9.87 1.81 -1.29
CA TYR A 46 -9.54 2.02 0.11
C TYR A 46 -8.37 1.13 0.51
N VAL A 47 -7.36 1.70 1.16
CA VAL A 47 -6.18 1.00 1.64
C VAL A 47 -6.10 1.12 3.16
N SER A 48 -5.85 -0.01 3.82
CA SER A 48 -5.73 -0.12 5.27
C SER A 48 -4.45 -0.89 5.59
N PHE A 49 -3.64 -0.35 6.50
CA PHE A 49 -2.44 -1.02 7.01
C PHE A 49 -2.69 -1.56 8.42
N SER A 50 -2.38 -2.85 8.62
CA SER A 50 -2.56 -3.55 9.89
C SER A 50 -1.39 -4.51 10.13
N ARG A 51 -1.01 -4.69 11.40
CA ARG A 51 -0.05 -5.73 11.81
C ARG A 51 -0.62 -7.15 11.77
N SER A 52 -1.94 -7.27 11.72
CA SER A 52 -2.65 -8.55 11.68
C SER A 52 -3.41 -8.69 10.37
N PRO A 53 -3.41 -9.88 9.74
CA PRO A 53 -4.27 -10.18 8.62
C PRO A 53 -5.74 -9.90 8.93
N GLY A 54 -6.53 -9.61 7.90
CA GLY A 54 -7.97 -9.50 8.02
C GLY A 54 -8.61 -10.83 8.47
N GLU A 55 -9.82 -10.75 9.00
CA GLU A 55 -10.57 -11.94 9.40
C GLU A 55 -10.73 -12.93 8.24
N GLY A 56 -10.41 -14.20 8.47
CA GLY A 56 -10.47 -15.25 7.45
C GLY A 56 -9.31 -15.28 6.45
N VAL A 57 -8.31 -14.39 6.58
CA VAL A 57 -7.12 -14.40 5.73
C VAL A 57 -6.02 -15.26 6.35
N ASP A 58 -5.57 -16.28 5.62
CA ASP A 58 -4.43 -17.12 6.02
C ASP A 58 -3.11 -16.31 5.97
N PRO A 59 -2.38 -16.17 7.10
CA PRO A 59 -1.10 -15.45 7.12
C PRO A 59 -0.04 -16.01 6.17
N GLU A 60 -0.12 -17.30 5.81
CA GLU A 60 0.87 -17.95 4.94
C GLU A 60 0.90 -17.35 3.53
N VAL A 61 -0.20 -16.77 3.05
CA VAL A 61 -0.26 -16.14 1.71
C VAL A 61 0.65 -14.92 1.57
N PHE A 62 1.07 -14.32 2.69
CA PHE A 62 1.97 -13.17 2.71
C PHE A 62 3.45 -13.56 2.82
N ARG A 63 3.76 -14.84 3.05
CA ARG A 63 5.14 -15.31 3.07
C ARG A 63 5.67 -15.38 1.65
N ARG A 64 6.81 -14.72 1.41
CA ARG A 64 7.56 -14.90 0.17
C ARG A 64 8.22 -16.29 0.19
N PRO A 65 8.37 -16.94 -0.98
CA PRO A 65 9.12 -18.19 -1.09
C PRO A 65 10.58 -18.04 -0.65
#